data_AF-A0A970DMV8-F1
#
_entry.id   AF-A0A970DMV8-F1
#
_cell.length_a   1.000
_cell.length_b   1.000
_cell.length_c   1.000
_cell.angle_alpha   90.00
_cell.angle_beta   90.00
_cell.angle_gamma   90.00
#
_symmetry.space_group_name_H-M   'P 1'
#
loop_
_entity.id
_entity.type
_entity.pdbx_description
1 polymer ?
#
loop_
_entity_poly.entity_id
_entity_poly.type
_entity_poly.pdbx_seq_one_letter_code
_entity_poly.pdbx_strand_id
1 'polypeptide(L)'
;MCTKKFSCLYYSYDGAKKTQNFQRPRIDGRDSFTLIAKNLKKINKNNKTLTARLTISDKSVDLMLPNLKKMYKLGFNKVQIEPLLIMNNSKDKLSSPDKDKFVKNYIKCVRYAYKKCKSIYSSLDVFNNSPSDKYFCSHLVGDVITVTPEGKITSCPEKCDKNNPVYKKFYLGYIDKTVIYDNDENLIYQNDNILP
;
A
#
# COMPACT_ATOMS: atom_id res chain seq x y z
N MET A 1 -16.21 -2.17 -16.61
CA MET A 1 -15.35 -2.17 -15.40
C MET A 1 -14.02 -1.54 -15.77
N CYS A 2 -13.65 -0.41 -15.13
CA CYS A 2 -12.55 0.51 -15.51
C CYS A 2 -11.12 -0.08 -15.39
N THR A 3 -10.97 -1.41 -15.27
CA THR A 3 -9.67 -2.00 -14.96
C THR A 3 -8.75 -2.15 -16.19
N LYS A 4 -9.26 -1.98 -17.42
CA LYS A 4 -8.47 -2.13 -18.67
C LYS A 4 -7.34 -1.10 -18.79
N LYS A 5 -7.45 0.05 -18.10
CA LYS A 5 -6.48 1.15 -18.17
C LYS A 5 -5.30 1.01 -17.19
N PHE A 6 -5.32 0.04 -16.28
CA PHE A 6 -4.27 -0.13 -15.27
C PHE A 6 -3.34 -1.30 -15.62
N SER A 7 -2.03 -1.05 -15.60
CA SER A 7 -0.97 -2.04 -15.81
C SER A 7 -0.69 -2.89 -14.56
N CYS A 8 -0.90 -2.32 -13.37
CA CYS A 8 -0.70 -2.96 -12.08
C CYS A 8 -1.85 -2.61 -11.12
N LEU A 9 -2.28 -3.58 -10.31
CA LEU A 9 -3.29 -3.39 -9.28
C LEU A 9 -2.78 -3.89 -7.93
N TYR A 10 -2.79 -3.00 -6.94
CA TYR A 10 -2.47 -3.31 -5.55
C TYR A 10 -3.74 -3.57 -4.75
N TYR A 11 -3.76 -4.68 -4.01
CA TYR A 11 -4.84 -5.06 -3.11
C TYR A 11 -4.34 -5.08 -1.68
N SER A 12 -4.92 -4.21 -0.86
CA SER A 12 -4.89 -4.29 0.59
C SER A 12 -5.55 -5.60 1.08
N TYR A 13 -4.74 -6.62 1.33
CA TYR A 13 -5.19 -7.96 1.72
C TYR A 13 -4.22 -8.54 2.75
N ASP A 14 -4.64 -8.68 4.00
CA ASP A 14 -3.75 -9.05 5.12
C ASP A 14 -3.73 -10.56 5.43
N GLY A 15 -4.64 -11.34 4.83
CA GLY A 15 -4.62 -12.79 4.99
C GLY A 15 -5.98 -13.48 4.92
N ALA A 16 -6.09 -14.59 5.64
CA ALA A 16 -7.35 -15.31 5.79
C ALA A 16 -8.47 -14.42 6.37
N LYS A 17 -9.73 -14.85 6.26
CA LYS A 17 -10.92 -14.09 6.71
C LYS A 17 -10.75 -13.51 8.11
N LYS A 18 -10.24 -14.31 9.06
CA LYS A 18 -9.97 -13.85 10.43
C LYS A 18 -8.97 -12.68 10.42
N THR A 19 -7.82 -12.85 9.77
CA THR A 19 -6.76 -11.81 9.69
C THR A 19 -7.25 -10.52 9.05
N GLN A 20 -7.85 -10.65 7.86
CA GLN A 20 -8.37 -9.51 7.10
C GLN A 20 -9.42 -8.73 7.90
N ASN A 21 -10.39 -9.41 8.50
CA ASN A 21 -11.49 -8.74 9.16
C ASN A 21 -11.09 -8.09 10.49
N PHE A 22 -10.12 -8.65 11.22
CA PHE A 22 -9.67 -8.02 12.46
C PHE A 22 -8.81 -6.78 12.19
N GLN A 23 -8.01 -6.77 11.11
CA GLN A 23 -7.17 -5.61 10.76
C GLN A 23 -7.93 -4.54 9.98
N ARG A 24 -8.89 -4.96 9.14
CA ARG A 24 -9.63 -4.08 8.24
C ARG A 24 -11.14 -4.29 8.45
N PRO A 25 -11.68 -4.01 9.65
CA PRO A 25 -13.12 -4.02 9.84
C PRO A 25 -13.76 -2.91 8.99
N ARG A 26 -14.96 -3.18 8.48
CA ARG A 26 -15.78 -2.11 7.90
C ARG A 26 -16.44 -1.31 9.02
N ILE A 27 -16.72 -0.04 8.76
CA ILE A 27 -17.42 0.84 9.73
C ILE A 27 -18.82 0.32 10.08
N ASP A 28 -19.45 -0.40 9.16
CA ASP A 28 -20.76 -1.03 9.35
C ASP A 28 -20.71 -2.42 10.00
N GLY A 29 -19.53 -2.83 10.52
CA GLY A 29 -19.33 -4.12 11.19
C GLY A 29 -19.31 -5.34 10.26
N ARG A 30 -19.56 -5.17 8.95
CA ARG A 30 -19.52 -6.28 7.98
C ARG A 30 -18.09 -6.70 7.67
N ASP A 31 -17.94 -7.91 7.12
CA ASP A 31 -16.62 -8.41 6.73
C ASP A 31 -16.06 -7.67 5.49
N SER A 32 -14.77 -7.34 5.53
CA SER A 32 -14.05 -6.80 4.36
C SER A 32 -13.55 -7.92 3.45
N PHE A 33 -13.28 -9.10 4.02
CA PHE A 33 -12.80 -10.25 3.27
C PHE A 33 -13.73 -10.69 2.13
N THR A 34 -15.04 -10.81 2.36
CA THR A 34 -15.96 -11.30 1.33
C THR A 34 -16.08 -10.30 0.18
N LEU A 35 -16.05 -9.00 0.49
CA LEU A 35 -16.03 -7.95 -0.52
C LEU A 35 -14.78 -8.05 -1.41
N ILE A 36 -13.59 -8.18 -0.80
CA ILE A 36 -12.34 -8.29 -1.55
C ILE A 36 -12.32 -9.58 -2.38
N ALA A 37 -12.71 -10.72 -1.80
CA ALA A 37 -12.78 -11.99 -2.52
C ALA A 37 -13.75 -11.94 -3.71
N LYS A 38 -14.91 -11.27 -3.55
CA LYS A 38 -15.87 -11.03 -4.64
C LYS A 38 -15.26 -10.16 -5.74
N ASN A 39 -14.52 -9.12 -5.38
CA ASN A 39 -13.88 -8.23 -6.35
C ASN A 39 -12.74 -8.91 -7.10
N LEU A 40 -11.92 -9.71 -6.42
CA LEU A 40 -10.84 -10.49 -7.03
C LEU A 40 -11.37 -11.45 -8.11
N LYS A 41 -12.54 -12.06 -7.91
CA LYS A 41 -13.18 -12.92 -8.93
C LYS A 41 -13.59 -12.17 -10.20
N LYS A 42 -13.86 -10.86 -10.10
CA LYS A 42 -14.31 -10.02 -11.22
C LYS A 42 -13.16 -9.45 -12.05
N ILE A 43 -11.93 -9.49 -11.54
CA ILE A 43 -10.77 -8.97 -12.27
C ILE A 43 -10.37 -9.97 -13.34
N ASN A 44 -10.48 -9.56 -14.60
CA ASN A 44 -9.85 -10.28 -15.69
C ASN A 44 -8.32 -10.22 -15.50
N LYS A 45 -7.71 -11.39 -15.28
CA LYS A 45 -6.28 -11.58 -15.01
C LYS A 45 -5.41 -11.47 -16.26
N ASN A 46 -6.01 -11.33 -17.44
CA ASN A 46 -5.25 -11.21 -18.68
C ASN A 46 -4.50 -9.88 -18.67
N ASN A 47 -3.16 -9.97 -18.75
CA ASN A 47 -2.19 -8.89 -18.90
C ASN A 47 -2.01 -7.91 -17.72
N LYS A 48 -2.36 -8.29 -16.48
CA LYS A 48 -2.17 -7.39 -15.31
C LYS A 48 -1.33 -8.02 -14.22
N THR A 49 -0.42 -7.24 -13.67
CA THR A 49 0.25 -7.60 -12.42
C THR A 49 -0.71 -7.38 -11.25
N LEU A 50 -1.08 -8.47 -10.58
CA LEU A 50 -1.88 -8.42 -9.37
C LEU A 50 -0.98 -8.55 -8.14
N THR A 51 -0.90 -7.48 -7.34
CA THR A 51 -0.07 -7.40 -6.14
C THR A 51 -0.94 -7.41 -4.89
N ALA A 52 -0.67 -8.31 -3.94
CA ALA A 52 -1.23 -8.20 -2.59
C ALA A 52 -0.29 -7.38 -1.72
N ARG A 53 -0.83 -6.47 -0.90
CA ARG A 53 -0.09 -5.73 0.12
C ARG A 53 -0.64 -6.10 1.49
N LEU A 54 0.22 -6.65 2.34
CA LEU A 54 -0.08 -7.04 3.71
C LEU A 54 0.49 -6.03 4.68
N THR A 55 -0.26 -5.75 5.72
CA THR A 55 0.23 -5.12 6.94
C THR A 55 0.35 -6.19 8.03
N ILE A 56 1.52 -6.32 8.63
CA ILE A 56 1.81 -7.33 9.64
C ILE A 56 1.80 -6.69 11.01
N SER A 57 0.79 -6.99 11.81
CA SER A 57 0.70 -6.67 13.24
C SER A 57 1.28 -7.79 14.12
N ASP A 58 1.43 -7.50 15.41
CA ASP A 58 1.68 -8.45 16.51
C ASP A 58 0.80 -9.72 16.42
N LYS A 59 -0.47 -9.58 16.04
CA LYS A 59 -1.42 -10.69 15.94
C LYS A 59 -1.32 -11.51 14.65
N SER A 60 -0.57 -11.03 13.66
CA SER A 60 -0.47 -11.67 12.34
C SER A 60 0.93 -12.15 11.97
N VAL A 61 1.95 -11.83 12.77
CA VAL A 61 3.35 -12.15 12.46
C VAL A 61 3.59 -13.65 12.25
N ASP A 62 2.93 -14.50 13.04
CA ASP A 62 3.04 -15.96 12.91
C ASP A 62 2.21 -16.54 11.75
N LEU A 63 1.36 -15.71 11.13
CA LEU A 63 0.49 -16.09 10.01
C LEU A 63 1.03 -15.67 8.64
N MET A 64 2.21 -15.02 8.57
CA MET A 64 2.80 -14.51 7.33
C MET A 64 2.89 -15.58 6.23
N LEU A 65 3.53 -16.73 6.52
CA LEU A 65 3.70 -17.79 5.53
C LEU A 65 2.36 -18.47 5.13
N PRO A 66 1.46 -18.83 6.06
CA PRO A 66 0.11 -19.28 5.72
C PRO A 66 -0.65 -18.30 4.81
N ASN A 67 -0.60 -17.00 5.11
CA ASN A 67 -1.28 -15.96 4.34
C ASN A 67 -0.68 -15.80 2.95
N LEU A 68 0.64 -15.82 2.82
CA LEU A 68 1.35 -15.81 1.54
C LEU A 68 0.92 -16.98 0.64
N LYS A 69 0.90 -18.20 1.18
CA LYS A 69 0.43 -19.40 0.47
C LYS A 69 -0.99 -19.21 -0.05
N LYS A 70 -1.87 -18.60 0.76
CA LYS A 70 -3.27 -18.32 0.36
C LYS A 70 -3.33 -17.31 -0.78
N MET A 71 -2.55 -16.24 -0.75
CA MET A 71 -2.51 -15.23 -1.83
C MET A 71 -2.06 -15.84 -3.15
N TYR A 72 -1.01 -16.65 -3.12
CA TYR A 72 -0.54 -17.32 -4.32
C TYR A 72 -1.59 -18.25 -4.93
N LYS A 73 -2.40 -18.92 -4.09
CA LYS A 73 -3.55 -19.72 -4.55
C LYS A 73 -4.68 -18.87 -5.14
N LEU A 74 -4.87 -17.64 -4.66
CA LEU A 74 -5.86 -16.69 -5.21
C LEU A 74 -5.40 -16.07 -6.54
N GLY A 75 -4.15 -16.30 -6.93
CA GLY A 75 -3.57 -15.85 -8.19
C GLY A 75 -2.89 -14.49 -8.12
N PHE A 76 -2.47 -14.05 -6.92
CA PHE A 76 -1.52 -12.96 -6.80
C PHE A 76 -0.14 -13.39 -7.36
N ASN A 77 0.46 -12.50 -8.14
CA ASN A 77 1.77 -12.69 -8.79
C ASN A 77 2.89 -12.06 -7.96
N LYS A 78 2.58 -10.95 -7.29
CA LYS A 78 3.49 -10.22 -6.41
C LYS A 78 2.87 -10.04 -5.03
N VAL A 79 3.70 -10.01 -4.00
CA VAL A 79 3.27 -9.77 -2.62
C VAL A 79 4.23 -8.78 -1.97
N GLN A 80 3.69 -7.67 -1.48
CA GLN A 80 4.39 -6.73 -0.62
C GLN A 80 4.01 -6.98 0.83
N ILE A 81 4.99 -7.14 1.71
CA ILE A 81 4.77 -7.34 3.15
C ILE A 81 5.41 -6.17 3.89
N GLU A 82 4.63 -5.48 4.71
CA GLU A 82 5.14 -4.40 5.56
C GLU A 82 4.76 -4.64 7.02
N PRO A 83 5.64 -4.33 8.00
CA PRO A 83 5.24 -4.28 9.39
C PRO A 83 4.23 -3.15 9.61
N LEU A 84 3.32 -3.33 10.58
CA LEU A 84 2.46 -2.26 11.05
C LEU A 84 3.33 -1.20 11.72
N LEU A 85 3.30 0.01 11.18
CA LEU A 85 3.88 1.20 11.80
C LEU A 85 2.80 1.90 12.60
N ILE A 86 3.01 2.03 13.91
CA ILE A 86 2.08 2.77 14.77
C ILE A 86 2.31 4.26 14.52
N MET A 87 1.25 4.95 14.12
CA MET A 87 1.23 6.41 14.03
C MET A 87 0.38 6.96 15.16
N ASN A 88 0.75 8.14 15.69
CA ASN A 88 0.22 8.75 16.94
C ASN A 88 -1.32 8.95 17.05
N ASN A 89 -2.12 8.50 16.08
CA ASN A 89 -3.58 8.58 16.08
C ASN A 89 -4.26 7.21 15.89
N SER A 90 -3.54 6.09 15.89
CA SER A 90 -4.16 4.77 15.84
C SER A 90 -4.88 4.50 17.16
N LYS A 91 -6.22 4.58 17.18
CA LYS A 91 -7.06 4.03 18.27
C LYS A 91 -7.05 2.48 18.28
N ASP A 92 -6.04 1.88 17.68
CA ASP A 92 -6.07 0.51 17.23
C ASP A 92 -5.61 -0.44 18.34
N LYS A 93 -6.35 -1.54 18.48
CA LYS A 93 -6.03 -2.67 19.37
C LYS A 93 -4.88 -3.53 18.84
N LEU A 94 -4.04 -2.99 17.95
CA LEU A 94 -2.98 -3.68 17.23
C LEU A 94 -1.66 -2.98 17.46
N SER A 95 -0.61 -3.80 17.59
CA SER A 95 0.74 -3.30 17.81
C SER A 95 1.64 -3.71 16.65
N SER A 96 2.76 -3.00 16.49
CA SER A 96 3.85 -3.44 15.62
C SER A 96 4.28 -4.87 16.02
N PRO A 97 4.67 -5.70 15.03
CA PRO A 97 5.15 -7.04 15.32
C PRO A 97 6.50 -6.98 16.03
N ASP A 98 6.81 -8.01 16.81
CA ASP A 98 8.18 -8.20 17.28
C ASP A 98 9.14 -8.29 16.08
N LYS A 99 10.24 -7.53 16.15
CA LYS A 99 11.18 -7.35 15.03
C LYS A 99 11.82 -8.68 14.62
N ASP A 100 12.21 -9.52 15.59
CA ASP A 100 12.95 -10.75 15.33
C ASP A 100 12.01 -11.82 14.79
N LYS A 101 10.77 -11.88 15.31
CA LYS A 101 9.70 -12.70 14.73
C LYS A 101 9.37 -12.28 13.31
N PHE A 102 9.26 -10.98 13.03
CA PHE A 102 8.99 -10.48 11.70
C PHE A 102 10.08 -10.91 10.73
N VAL A 103 11.35 -10.62 11.02
CA VAL A 103 12.50 -11.00 10.16
C VAL A 103 12.55 -12.52 9.94
N LYS A 104 12.43 -13.30 11.02
CA LYS A 104 12.44 -14.77 10.95
C LYS A 104 11.33 -15.31 10.04
N ASN A 105 10.11 -14.79 10.16
CA ASN A 105 8.97 -15.24 9.35
C ASN A 105 9.01 -14.67 7.92
N TYR A 106 9.58 -13.48 7.74
CA TYR A 106 9.82 -12.88 6.44
C TYR A 106 10.82 -13.70 5.61
N ILE A 107 11.95 -14.11 6.19
CA ILE A 107 12.92 -14.98 5.51
C ILE A 107 12.29 -16.32 5.07
N LYS A 108 11.39 -16.89 5.89
CA LYS A 108 10.64 -18.10 5.48
C LYS A 108 9.74 -17.82 4.27
N CYS A 109 9.10 -16.65 4.23
CA CYS A 109 8.27 -16.21 3.11
C CYS A 109 9.09 -16.02 1.83
N VAL A 110 10.25 -15.35 1.91
CA VAL A 110 11.21 -15.16 0.80
C VAL A 110 11.65 -16.50 0.24
N ARG A 111 12.12 -17.42 1.09
CA ARG A 111 12.53 -18.78 0.67
C ARG A 111 11.41 -19.55 -0.02
N TYR A 112 10.18 -19.43 0.48
CA TYR A 112 9.02 -20.07 -0.14
C TYR A 112 8.66 -19.46 -1.50
N ALA A 113 8.69 -18.13 -1.62
CA ALA A 113 8.42 -17.42 -2.86
C ALA A 113 9.44 -17.74 -3.94
N TYR A 114 10.74 -17.77 -3.58
CA TYR A 114 11.82 -18.19 -4.46
C TYR A 114 11.58 -19.58 -5.05
N LYS A 115 11.27 -20.57 -4.20
CA LYS A 115 10.92 -21.94 -4.62
C LYS A 115 9.68 -22.04 -5.51
N LYS A 116 8.84 -21.00 -5.56
CA LYS A 116 7.63 -20.93 -6.38
C LYS A 116 7.78 -20.03 -7.60
N CYS A 117 8.98 -19.48 -7.84
CA CYS A 117 9.23 -18.50 -8.90
C CYS A 117 8.23 -17.34 -8.84
N LYS A 118 7.91 -16.86 -7.62
CA LYS A 118 6.99 -15.74 -7.38
C LYS A 118 7.71 -14.61 -6.65
N SER A 119 7.25 -13.38 -6.89
CA SER A 119 7.86 -12.18 -6.32
C SER A 119 7.25 -11.85 -4.96
N ILE A 120 8.13 -11.57 -4.01
CA ILE A 120 7.83 -11.04 -2.70
C ILE A 120 8.84 -9.94 -2.38
N TYR A 121 8.40 -8.88 -1.71
CA TYR A 121 9.29 -7.83 -1.23
C TYR A 121 8.71 -7.11 -0.01
N SER A 122 9.55 -6.37 0.68
CA SER A 122 9.23 -5.38 1.70
C SER A 122 9.94 -4.08 1.32
N SER A 123 9.38 -2.93 1.72
CA SER A 123 10.10 -1.66 1.64
C SER A 123 11.44 -1.71 2.38
N LEU A 124 11.56 -2.59 3.38
CA LEU A 124 12.78 -2.80 4.17
C LEU A 124 13.85 -3.64 3.46
N ASP A 125 13.59 -4.12 2.24
CA ASP A 125 14.54 -4.90 1.45
C ASP A 125 15.62 -4.00 0.82
N VAL A 126 16.33 -3.25 1.67
CA VAL A 126 17.42 -2.35 1.26
C VAL A 126 18.71 -3.16 1.12
N PHE A 127 18.71 -4.12 0.20
CA PHE A 127 19.86 -4.96 -0.10
C PHE A 127 20.68 -4.29 -1.21
N ASN A 128 21.65 -3.44 -0.82
CA ASN A 128 22.59 -2.73 -1.69
C ASN A 128 22.85 -3.40 -3.06
N ASN A 129 22.56 -2.70 -4.18
CA ASN A 129 23.49 -2.50 -5.32
C ASN A 129 22.95 -1.63 -6.48
N SER A 130 21.75 -1.05 -6.42
CA SER A 130 21.34 0.01 -7.37
C SER A 130 21.40 1.41 -6.71
N PRO A 131 21.73 2.49 -7.45
CA PRO A 131 21.57 3.87 -6.96
C PRO A 131 20.17 4.18 -6.44
N SER A 132 19.14 3.49 -6.95
CA SER A 132 17.75 3.53 -6.48
C SER A 132 17.53 2.90 -5.10
N ASP A 133 18.46 2.05 -4.65
CA ASP A 133 18.38 1.32 -3.37
C ASP A 133 19.16 2.03 -2.27
N LYS A 134 19.79 3.18 -2.57
CA LYS A 134 20.50 4.00 -1.57
C LYS A 134 19.57 4.53 -0.47
N TYR A 135 18.27 4.62 -0.76
CA TYR A 135 17.30 5.22 0.14
C TYR A 135 16.05 4.35 0.24
N PHE A 136 15.60 4.16 1.48
CA PHE A 136 14.46 3.31 1.83
C PHE A 136 13.12 3.83 1.26
N CYS A 137 12.98 5.14 1.05
CA CYS A 137 11.70 5.75 0.69
C CYS A 137 11.87 6.87 -0.33
N SER A 138 11.20 6.74 -1.48
CA SER A 138 11.23 7.76 -2.56
C SER A 138 10.69 9.13 -2.13
N HIS A 139 9.82 9.15 -1.12
CA HIS A 139 9.34 10.38 -0.49
C HIS A 139 10.44 11.12 0.31
N LEU A 140 11.37 10.38 0.92
CA LEU A 140 12.46 10.96 1.71
C LEU A 140 13.50 11.67 0.83
N VAL A 141 13.70 11.17 -0.40
CA VAL A 141 14.69 11.72 -1.35
C VAL A 141 14.13 12.80 -2.27
N GLY A 142 12.83 13.04 -2.23
CA GLY A 142 12.17 14.05 -3.06
C GLY A 142 11.76 13.58 -4.46
N ASP A 143 11.87 12.28 -4.77
CA ASP A 143 11.46 11.72 -6.07
C ASP A 143 9.93 11.59 -6.19
N VAL A 144 9.23 11.56 -5.07
CA VAL A 144 7.78 11.42 -5.01
C VAL A 144 7.18 12.47 -4.08
N ILE A 145 6.13 13.14 -4.56
CA ILE A 145 5.31 14.06 -3.78
C ILE A 145 3.92 13.45 -3.55
N THR A 146 3.29 13.82 -2.46
CA THR A 146 1.89 13.54 -2.19
C THR A 146 1.06 14.78 -2.47
N VAL A 147 -0.02 14.60 -3.25
CA VAL A 147 -1.03 15.63 -3.46
C VAL A 147 -2.30 15.22 -2.70
N THR A 148 -2.77 16.06 -1.78
CA THR A 148 -4.01 15.80 -1.05
C THR A 148 -5.23 16.20 -1.88
N PRO A 149 -6.46 15.70 -1.57
CA PRO A 149 -7.67 16.11 -2.28
C PRO A 149 -7.94 17.62 -2.25
N GLU A 150 -7.44 18.33 -1.24
CA GLU A 150 -7.53 19.78 -1.15
C GLU A 150 -6.55 20.51 -2.05
N GLY A 151 -5.62 19.81 -2.73
CA GLY A 151 -4.59 20.40 -3.59
C GLY A 151 -3.25 20.67 -2.89
N LYS A 152 -3.06 20.25 -1.64
CA LYS A 152 -1.80 20.48 -0.92
C LYS A 152 -0.73 19.49 -1.38
N ILE A 153 0.50 19.99 -1.51
CA ILE A 153 1.67 19.19 -1.84
C ILE A 153 2.46 18.94 -0.55
N THR A 154 2.70 17.69 -0.23
CA THR A 154 3.56 17.27 0.89
C THR A 154 4.60 16.25 0.45
N SER A 155 5.73 16.21 1.14
CA SER A 155 6.79 15.22 0.90
C SER A 155 6.46 13.84 1.46
N CYS A 156 5.39 13.65 2.23
CA CYS A 156 5.03 12.35 2.79
C CYS A 156 3.51 12.20 3.00
N PRO A 157 2.90 11.08 2.57
CA PRO A 157 1.46 10.86 2.73
C PRO A 157 1.07 10.60 4.18
N GLU A 158 1.99 10.10 5.00
CA GLU A 158 1.73 9.84 6.42
C GLU A 158 1.70 11.13 7.26
N LYS A 159 2.25 12.23 6.74
CA LYS A 159 2.35 13.52 7.45
C LYS A 159 1.62 14.65 6.70
N CYS A 160 0.63 14.30 5.87
CA CYS A 160 -0.11 15.26 5.03
C CYS A 160 -1.28 15.96 5.74
N ASP A 161 -1.69 15.50 6.94
CA ASP A 161 -2.72 16.16 7.74
C ASP A 161 -2.16 17.45 8.38
N LYS A 162 -2.85 18.58 8.15
CA LYS A 162 -2.52 19.88 8.76
C LYS A 162 -2.49 19.86 10.30
N ASN A 163 -3.22 18.94 10.92
CA ASN A 163 -3.27 18.76 12.36
C ASN A 163 -2.10 17.92 12.89
N ASN A 164 -1.29 17.33 12.02
CA ASN A 164 -0.12 16.57 12.43
C ASN A 164 0.94 17.55 13.00
N PRO A 165 1.50 17.32 14.21
CA PRO A 165 2.48 18.23 14.83
C PRO A 165 3.70 18.53 13.96
N VAL A 166 4.07 17.62 13.06
CA VAL A 166 5.22 17.79 12.16
C VAL A 166 4.83 18.21 10.74
N TYR A 167 3.55 18.47 10.44
CA TYR A 167 3.04 18.81 9.10
C TYR A 167 3.89 19.87 8.38
N LYS A 168 4.22 20.97 9.07
CA LYS A 168 4.99 22.08 8.49
C LYS A 168 6.36 21.65 7.93
N LYS A 169 6.96 20.57 8.46
CA LYS A 169 8.23 20.01 7.96
C LYS A 169 8.07 19.23 6.66
N PHE A 170 6.86 18.76 6.36
CA PHE A 170 6.54 17.97 5.18
C PHE A 170 5.75 18.76 4.14
N TYR A 171 5.25 19.95 4.45
CA TYR A 171 4.53 20.79 3.50
C TYR A 171 5.50 21.40 2.48
N LEU A 172 5.17 21.24 1.20
CA LEU A 172 5.97 21.73 0.08
C LEU A 172 5.27 22.84 -0.71
N GLY A 173 3.94 22.85 -0.73
CA GLY A 173 3.19 23.85 -1.51
C GLY A 173 1.74 23.47 -1.76
N TYR A 174 1.15 24.08 -2.79
CA TYR A 174 -0.24 23.93 -3.14
C TYR A 174 -0.41 23.97 -4.67
N ILE A 175 -1.37 23.19 -5.19
CA ILE A 175 -1.79 23.23 -6.58
C ILE A 175 -2.84 24.33 -6.72
N ASP A 176 -2.40 25.48 -7.23
CA ASP A 176 -3.20 26.66 -7.53
C ASP A 176 -4.11 26.47 -8.75
N LYS A 177 -3.71 25.60 -9.70
CA LYS A 177 -4.45 25.33 -10.92
C LYS A 177 -4.46 23.85 -11.26
N THR A 178 -5.66 23.29 -11.48
CA THR A 178 -5.83 21.94 -12.01
C THR A 178 -6.33 22.02 -13.44
N VAL A 179 -5.60 21.41 -14.37
CA VAL A 179 -6.00 21.27 -15.77
C VAL A 179 -5.96 19.78 -16.13
N ILE A 180 -7.05 19.24 -16.65
CA ILE A 180 -7.14 17.85 -17.10
C ILE A 180 -7.34 17.89 -18.61
N TYR A 181 -6.45 17.21 -19.33
CA TYR A 181 -6.58 16.95 -20.75
C TYR A 181 -6.99 15.50 -21.00
N ASP A 182 -7.66 15.24 -22.12
CA ASP A 182 -7.86 13.87 -22.59
C ASP A 182 -6.57 13.29 -23.19
N ASN A 183 -6.66 12.08 -23.73
CA ASN A 183 -5.50 11.41 -24.33
C ASN A 183 -5.04 12.09 -25.64
N ASP A 184 -5.86 12.95 -26.24
CA ASP A 184 -5.61 13.69 -27.47
C ASP A 184 -5.29 15.16 -27.17
N GLU A 185 -4.89 15.46 -25.92
CA GLU A 185 -4.55 16.79 -25.41
C GLU A 185 -5.69 17.82 -25.45
N ASN A 186 -6.96 17.40 -25.56
CA ASN A 186 -8.11 18.30 -25.46
C ASN A 186 -8.42 18.62 -24.00
N LEU A 187 -8.69 19.89 -23.69
CA LEU A 187 -9.06 20.31 -22.35
C LEU A 187 -10.40 19.70 -21.92
N ILE A 188 -10.37 18.84 -20.89
CA ILE A 188 -11.57 18.27 -20.27
C ILE A 188 -12.04 19.15 -19.10
N TYR A 189 -11.11 19.70 -18.33
CA TYR A 189 -11.43 20.40 -17.08
C TYR A 189 -10.35 21.42 -16.73
N GLN A 190 -10.76 22.62 -16.34
CA GLN A 190 -9.91 23.61 -15.70
C GLN A 190 -10.58 24.08 -14.42
N ASN A 191 -9.82 24.11 -13.34
CA ASN A 191 -10.21 24.76 -12.10
C ASN A 191 -9.05 25.59 -11.59
N ASP A 192 -9.28 26.90 -11.51
CA ASP A 192 -8.38 27.85 -10.87
C ASP A 192 -8.85 27.94 -9.42
N ASN A 193 -8.08 27.37 -8.48
CA ASN A 193 -8.44 27.45 -7.07
C ASN A 193 -8.19 28.88 -6.60
N ILE A 194 -9.26 29.62 -6.33
CA ILE A 194 -9.18 30.94 -5.70
C ILE A 194 -8.65 30.71 -4.29
N LEU A 195 -7.40 31.13 -4.04
CA LEU A 195 -6.81 31.14 -2.71
C LEU A 195 -7.71 31.99 -1.78
N PRO A 196 -8.09 31.49 -0.58
CA PRO A 196 -8.64 32.35 0.46
C PRO A 196 -7.60 33.33 1.01
#